data_AF-A0A6M8PNL8-F1
#
_entry.id   AF-A0A6M8PNL8-F1
#
_cell.length_a   1.000
_cell.length_b   1.000
_cell.length_c   1.000
_cell.angle_alpha   90.00
_cell.angle_beta   90.00
_cell.angle_gamma   90.00
#
_symmetry.space_group_name_H-M   'P 1'
#
loop_
_entity.id
_entity.type
_entity.pdbx_description
1 polymer ?
#
loop_
_entity_poly.entity_id
_entity_poly.type
_entity_poly.pdbx_seq_one_letter_code
_entity_poly.pdbx_strand_id
1 'polypeptide(L)' 'SHVIIGHSERRRIMGETNEQSAKKAKRALDKGMTVIFCTGETLDERKANNTMEVNIAQLEALKKEIGESKKLWENVV' A
#
# COMPACT_ATOMS: atom_id res chain seq x y z
N SER A 1 -12.86 -9.55 9.03
CA SER A 1 -13.40 -8.36 8.35
C SER A 1 -12.29 -7.46 7.82
N HIS A 2 -11.24 -7.19 8.59
CA HIS A 2 -10.17 -6.24 8.22
C HIS A 2 -8.76 -6.87 8.26
N VAL A 3 -7.81 -6.28 7.52
CA VAL A 3 -6.39 -6.63 7.57
C VAL A 3 -5.51 -5.40 7.29
N ILE A 4 -4.38 -5.26 8.00
CA ILE A 4 -3.38 -4.23 7.75
C ILE A 4 -2.33 -4.78 6.77
N ILE A 5 -2.05 -4.04 5.71
CA ILE A 5 -1.09 -4.44 4.67
C ILE A 5 -0.12 -3.29 4.38
N GLY A 6 1.16 -3.62 4.21
CA GLY A 6 2.18 -2.62 3.89
C GLY A 6 2.58 -1.74 5.08
N HIS A 7 2.41 -2.19 6.32
CA HIS A 7 2.89 -1.45 7.50
C HIS A 7 4.38 -1.07 7.35
N SER A 8 4.75 0.13 7.81
CA SER A 8 6.09 0.69 7.59
C SER A 8 7.20 -0.21 8.15
N GLU A 9 6.98 -0.86 9.29
CA GLU A 9 7.90 -1.86 9.86
C GLU A 9 8.15 -3.02 8.89
N ARG A 10 7.10 -3.53 8.24
CA ARG A 10 7.24 -4.62 7.27
C ARG A 10 8.03 -4.16 6.05
N ARG A 11 7.78 -2.95 5.56
CA ARG A 11 8.49 -2.39 4.39
C ARG A 11 9.96 -2.11 4.68
N ARG A 12 10.24 -1.45 5.79
CA ARG A 12 11.57 -0.89 6.07
C ARG A 12 12.48 -1.82 6.87
N ILE A 13 11.91 -2.63 7.77
CA ILE A 13 12.68 -3.54 8.64
C ILE A 13 12.69 -4.95 8.06
N MET A 14 11.55 -5.41 7.53
CA MET A 14 11.39 -6.79 7.03
C MET A 14 11.56 -6.93 5.51
N GLY A 15 11.80 -5.82 4.80
CA GLY A 15 12.04 -5.82 3.35
C GLY A 15 10.82 -6.08 2.47
N GLU A 16 9.60 -5.84 2.97
CA GLU A 16 8.38 -6.00 2.17
C GLU A 16 8.31 -4.94 1.07
N THR A 17 8.26 -5.37 -0.19
CA THR A 17 8.29 -4.46 -1.35
C THR A 17 6.91 -3.86 -1.64
N ASN A 18 6.88 -2.79 -2.45
CA ASN A 18 5.64 -2.18 -2.93
C ASN A 18 4.77 -3.19 -3.68
N GLU A 19 5.39 -4.01 -4.53
CA GLU A 19 4.71 -5.06 -5.30
C GLU A 19 4.13 -6.15 -4.40
N GLN A 20 4.89 -6.60 -3.39
CA GLN A 20 4.40 -7.60 -2.44
C GLN A 20 3.19 -7.07 -1.64
N SER A 21 3.27 -5.82 -1.16
CA SER A 21 2.15 -5.18 -0.45
C SER A 21 0.92 -5.07 -1.35
N ALA A 22 1.08 -4.62 -2.59
CA ALA A 22 -0.01 -4.47 -3.56
C ALA A 22 -0.69 -5.82 -3.89
N LYS A 23 0.09 -6.87 -4.17
CA LYS A 23 -0.45 -8.21 -4.46
C LYS A 23 -1.19 -8.82 -3.27
N LYS A 24 -0.69 -8.61 -2.05
CA LYS A 24 -1.38 -9.03 -0.81
C LYS A 24 -2.72 -8.29 -0.67
N ALA A 25 -2.73 -6.98 -0.88
CA ALA A 25 -3.93 -6.16 -0.81
C ALA A 25 -4.98 -6.60 -1.83
N LYS A 26 -4.60 -6.74 -3.11
CA LYS A 26 -5.48 -7.26 -4.16
C LYS A 26 -6.12 -8.58 -3.76
N ARG A 27 -5.32 -9.56 -3.30
CA ARG A 27 -5.84 -10.88 -2.92
C ARG A 27 -6.81 -10.81 -1.75
N ALA A 28 -6.60 -9.93 -0.78
CA ALA A 28 -7.51 -9.73 0.34
C ALA A 28 -8.83 -9.07 -0.11
N LEU A 29 -8.75 -8.06 -0.98
CA LEU A 29 -9.90 -7.36 -1.56
C LEU A 29 -10.74 -8.30 -2.44
N ASP A 30 -10.11 -9.15 -3.26
CA ASP A 30 -10.77 -10.17 -4.08
C ASP A 30 -11.54 -11.21 -3.23
N LYS A 31 -11.15 -11.36 -1.96
CA LYS A 31 -11.83 -12.21 -0.98
C LYS A 31 -12.84 -11.46 -0.11
N GLY A 32 -13.10 -10.18 -0.40
CA GLY A 32 -14.10 -9.36 0.30
C GLY A 32 -13.65 -8.86 1.67
N MET A 33 -12.34 -8.77 1.92
CA MET A 33 -11.82 -8.14 3.14
C MET A 33 -11.66 -6.63 2.94
N THR A 34 -11.78 -5.86 4.02
CA THR A 34 -11.37 -4.46 4.06
C THR A 34 -9.86 -4.38 4.37
N VAL A 35 -9.11 -3.64 3.56
CA VAL A 35 -7.66 -3.52 3.68
C VAL A 35 -7.30 -2.13 4.19
N ILE A 36 -6.59 -2.06 5.31
CA ILE A 36 -5.91 -0.84 5.76
C ILE A 36 -4.55 -0.82 5.07
N PHE A 37 -4.37 0.01 4.05
CA PHE A 37 -3.18 0.01 3.21
C PHE A 37 -2.23 1.12 3.64
N CYS A 38 -1.19 0.77 4.39
CA CYS A 38 -0.28 1.76 4.94
C CYS A 38 0.71 2.27 3.87
N THR A 39 0.86 3.58 3.84
CA THR A 39 1.94 4.29 3.14
C THR A 39 2.72 5.18 4.10
N GLY A 40 3.94 5.52 3.71
CA GLY A 40 4.75 6.46 4.47
C GLY A 40 6.18 6.58 3.97
N GLU A 41 6.68 7.80 4.05
CA GLU A 41 8.08 8.15 3.89
C GLU A 41 8.85 8.06 5.21
N THR A 42 10.17 7.90 5.09
CA THR A 42 11.12 8.02 6.19
C THR A 42 11.46 9.49 6.45
N LEU A 43 12.09 9.77 7.60
CA LEU A 43 12.56 11.12 7.92
C LEU A 43 13.54 11.66 6.87
N ASP A 44 14.42 10.82 6.34
CA ASP A 44 15.42 11.23 5.34
C ASP A 44 14.77 11.52 3.99
N GLU A 45 13.83 10.67 3.55
CA GLU A 45 13.02 10.93 2.35
C GLU A 45 12.23 12.23 2.49
N ARG A 46 11.66 12.52 3.67
CA ARG A 46 10.99 13.80 3.94
C ARG A 46 11.95 14.98 3.86
N LYS A 47 13.12 14.89 4.49
CA LYS A 47 14.15 15.94 4.45
C LYS A 47 14.69 16.18 3.04
N ALA A 48 14.67 15.16 2.19
CA ALA A 48 15.00 15.25 0.78
C ALA A 48 13.85 15.83 -0.09
N ASN A 49 12.70 16.19 0.50
CA ASN A 49 11.48 16.63 -0.19
C ASN A 49 10.81 15.54 -1.06
N ASN A 50 11.08 14.26 -0.79
CA ASN A 50 10.54 13.12 -1.54
C ASN A 50 9.24 12.55 -0.94
N THR A 51 8.59 13.26 -0.01
CA THR A 51 7.37 12.80 0.67
C THR A 51 6.30 12.32 -0.31
N MET A 52 5.97 13.14 -1.31
CA MET A 52 4.92 12.79 -2.28
C MET A 52 5.36 11.67 -3.21
N GLU A 53 6.59 11.72 -3.68
CA GLU A 53 7.14 10.69 -4.59
C GLU A 53 7.07 9.30 -3.95
N VAL A 54 7.51 9.17 -2.70
CA VAL A 54 7.51 7.89 -1.98
C VAL A 54 6.09 7.38 -1.73
N ASN A 55 5.19 8.23 -1.22
CA ASN A 55 3.82 7.83 -0.93
C ASN A 55 3.03 7.49 -2.21
N ILE A 56 3.19 8.29 -3.27
CA ILE A 56 2.55 8.03 -4.57
C ILE A 56 3.08 6.72 -5.16
N ALA A 57 4.39 6.46 -5.16
CA ALA A 57 4.94 5.20 -5.69
C ALA A 57 4.38 3.96 -4.95
N GLN A 58 4.13 4.07 -3.65
CA GLN A 58 3.50 3.00 -2.86
C GLN A 58 2.01 2.80 -3.25
N LEU A 59 1.26 3.89 -3.50
CA LEU A 59 -0.13 3.84 -3.97
C LEU A 59 -0.25 3.38 -5.42
N GLU A 60 0.68 3.78 -6.29
CA GLU A 60 0.72 3.39 -7.70
C GLU A 60 0.91 1.89 -7.85
N ALA A 61 1.72 1.27 -6.99
CA ALA A 61 1.84 -0.18 -6.96
C ALA A 61 0.49 -0.87 -6.67
N LEU A 62 -0.31 -0.33 -5.73
CA LEU A 62 -1.65 -0.83 -5.48
C LEU A 62 -2.57 -0.60 -6.69
N LYS A 63 -2.59 0.62 -7.24
CA LYS A 63 -3.38 0.96 -8.43
C LYS A 63 -3.07 0.07 -9.63
N LYS A 64 -1.81 -0.29 -9.85
CA LYS A 64 -1.41 -1.23 -10.90
C LYS A 64 -2.04 -2.61 -10.73
N GLU A 65 -2.23 -3.07 -9.49
CA GLU A 65 -2.76 -4.39 -9.19
C GLU A 65 -4.30 -4.45 -9.23
N ILE A 66 -4.99 -3.42 -8.72
CA ILE A 66 -6.47 -3.40 -8.62
C ILE A 66 -7.17 -2.55 -9.70
N GLY A 67 -6.40 -1.81 -10.51
CA GLY A 67 -6.90 -0.99 -11.60
C GLY A 67 -7.84 0.12 -11.13
N GLU A 68 -8.86 0.39 -11.92
CA GLU A 68 -9.91 1.40 -11.63
C GLU A 68 -11.20 0.76 -11.07
N SER A 69 -11.11 -0.46 -10.53
CA SER A 69 -12.25 -1.16 -9.96
C SER A 69 -12.77 -0.44 -8.72
N LYS A 70 -13.86 0.35 -8.89
CA LYS A 70 -14.50 1.10 -7.80
C LYS A 70 -14.81 0.21 -6.59
N LYS A 71 -15.33 -1.00 -6.84
CA LYS A 71 -15.67 -1.97 -5.79
C LYS A 71 -14.47 -2.39 -4.92
N LEU A 72 -13.28 -2.52 -5.51
CA LEU A 72 -12.08 -2.87 -4.74
C LEU A 72 -11.60 -1.66 -3.93
N TRP A 73 -11.60 -0.47 -4.52
CA TRP A 73 -11.21 0.76 -3.83
C TRP A 73 -12.15 1.15 -2.68
N GLU A 74 -13.44 0.83 -2.75
CA GLU A 74 -14.41 1.02 -1.65
C GLU A 74 -14.02 0.29 -0.36
N ASN A 75 -13.20 -0.76 -0.46
CA ASN A 75 -12.76 -1.57 0.67
C ASN A 75 -11.29 -1.31 1.06
N VAL A 76 -10.70 -0.20 0.59
CA VAL A 76 -9.38 0.26 1.00
C VAL A 76 -9.53 1.43 1.98
N VAL A 77 -8.82 1.34 3.10
CA VAL A 77 -8.68 2.39 4.13
C VAL A 77 -7.26 2.92 4.11
#